data_AF-A0A0F4SVW8-F1
#
_entry.id   AF-A0A0F4SVW8-F1
#
_cell.length_a   1.000
_cell.length_b   1.000
_cell.length_c   1.000
_cell.angle_alpha   90.00
_cell.angle_beta   90.00
_cell.angle_gamma   90.00
#
_symmetry.space_group_name_H-M   'P 1'
#
loop_
_entity.id
_entity.type
_entity.pdbx_description
1 polymer ?
#
loop_
_entity_poly.entity_id
_entity_poly.type
_entity_poly.pdbx_seq_one_letter_code
_entity_poly.pdbx_strand_id
1 'polypeptide(L)'
;MTNFLDTRNEFIARHIGPRAGDEQAMLNRLGFDSLEALSANVIPDSIKGTSVLGLEDGLSEADALALIKSIAGKNQLFKTYIGQGYYGTHTPSPILRNLLENPAWYTAYTPYQPEISQGRLEALLNFQTLISDLTGLPIANASLLDEATAAAEAMTFCKRLSKNKGSHAFFASVHCHPQTLDVLRTRAEPLGIDVVVGDERELSDVTPFFGALLQYPASNGDVFDYRDLTERFHAANALVAVAADLLALTVLTPPGEFGADVAIGSAQRFGVPLGFGGPHAAYFSTKDAFKRDMPGRLVGVSVDRFGKPALRLAMQTREQHIRREKATSNICTAQVLLANIASMYAVYHGPKGLTQIAQRVHHLTA
;
A
#
# COMPACT_ATOMS: atom_id res chain seq x y z
N MET A 1 43.27 18.79 -24.49
CA MET A 1 43.02 17.35 -24.74
C MET A 1 42.22 16.84 -23.56
N THR A 2 40.90 16.80 -23.67
CA THR A 2 40.03 16.20 -22.66
C THR A 2 40.29 14.69 -22.64
N ASN A 3 40.46 14.14 -21.44
CA ASN A 3 40.88 12.75 -21.22
C ASN A 3 39.76 11.80 -21.68
N PHE A 4 39.83 11.31 -22.92
CA PHE A 4 38.85 10.43 -23.57
C PHE A 4 38.76 9.01 -22.98
N LEU A 5 39.38 8.75 -21.82
CA LEU A 5 39.56 7.41 -21.26
C LEU A 5 38.75 7.17 -19.97
N ASP A 6 37.87 8.10 -19.61
CA ASP A 6 37.15 8.09 -18.33
C ASP A 6 35.63 8.06 -18.55
N THR A 7 34.94 7.31 -17.70
CA THR A 7 33.49 7.04 -17.76
C THR A 7 32.70 7.78 -16.68
N ARG A 8 33.37 8.62 -15.87
CA ARG A 8 32.70 9.48 -14.89
C ARG A 8 31.64 10.35 -15.56
N ASN A 9 30.49 10.50 -14.88
CA ASN A 9 29.34 11.30 -15.32
C ASN A 9 28.65 10.85 -16.63
N GLU A 10 28.99 9.68 -17.22
CA GLU A 10 28.40 9.23 -18.50
C GLU A 10 26.86 9.12 -18.46
N PHE A 11 26.28 8.78 -17.31
CA PHE A 11 24.83 8.63 -17.16
C PHE A 11 24.05 9.93 -17.36
N ILE A 12 24.68 11.10 -17.12
CA ILE A 12 24.01 12.41 -17.21
C ILE A 12 23.37 12.59 -18.58
N ALA A 13 24.09 12.23 -19.66
CA ALA A 13 23.58 12.35 -21.02
C ALA A 13 22.47 11.33 -21.36
N ARG A 14 22.34 10.24 -20.60
CA ARG A 14 21.22 9.28 -20.77
C ARG A 14 19.98 9.74 -20.03
N HIS A 15 20.16 10.35 -18.86
CA HIS A 15 19.08 10.83 -18.01
C HIS A 15 18.46 12.14 -18.50
N ILE A 16 19.30 13.14 -18.82
CA ILE A 16 18.83 14.45 -19.31
C ILE A 16 18.54 14.33 -20.80
N GLY A 17 17.32 14.71 -21.20
CA GLY A 17 16.87 14.63 -22.59
C GLY A 17 17.56 15.65 -23.52
N PRO A 18 17.47 16.96 -23.23
CA PRO A 18 18.10 18.00 -24.06
C PRO A 18 19.60 17.77 -24.27
N ARG A 19 20.07 18.10 -25.47
CA ARG A 19 21.50 18.15 -25.82
C ARG A 19 21.96 19.60 -25.89
N ALA A 20 23.27 19.83 -25.94
CA ALA A 20 23.84 21.19 -25.97
C ALA A 20 23.23 22.09 -27.07
N GLY A 21 22.90 21.53 -28.25
CA GLY A 21 22.21 22.28 -29.30
C GLY A 21 20.76 22.64 -28.94
N ASP A 22 20.02 21.71 -28.32
CA ASP A 22 18.64 21.94 -27.85
C ASP A 22 18.65 22.97 -26.70
N GLU A 23 19.57 22.83 -25.75
CA GLU A 23 19.77 23.77 -24.64
C GLU A 23 20.00 25.18 -25.15
N GLN A 24 20.92 25.37 -26.10
CA GLN A 24 21.17 26.68 -26.69
C GLN A 24 19.95 27.23 -27.42
N ALA A 25 19.23 26.38 -28.18
CA ALA A 25 18.02 26.80 -28.86
C ALA A 25 16.92 27.26 -27.89
N MET A 26 16.73 26.55 -26.77
CA MET A 26 15.81 26.93 -25.70
C MET A 26 16.24 28.22 -25.00
N LEU A 27 17.53 28.36 -24.67
CA LEU A 27 18.10 29.55 -24.03
C LEU A 27 17.91 30.79 -24.91
N ASN A 28 18.24 30.70 -26.21
CA ASN A 28 18.02 31.77 -27.18
C ASN A 28 16.54 32.16 -27.25
N ARG A 29 15.62 31.19 -27.21
CA ARG A 29 14.18 31.44 -27.21
C ARG A 29 13.71 32.17 -25.95
N LEU A 30 14.31 31.87 -24.81
CA LEU A 30 14.01 32.48 -23.52
C LEU A 30 14.75 33.82 -23.29
N GLY A 31 15.70 34.17 -24.15
CA GLY A 31 16.50 35.41 -24.04
C GLY A 31 17.63 35.33 -23.01
N PHE A 32 18.16 34.13 -22.76
CA PHE A 32 19.30 33.93 -21.87
C PHE A 32 20.52 33.42 -22.64
N ASP A 33 21.71 33.85 -22.22
CA ASP A 33 22.96 33.44 -22.85
C ASP A 33 23.50 32.10 -22.28
N SER A 34 23.06 31.70 -21.08
CA SER A 34 23.48 30.45 -20.44
C SER A 34 22.48 29.93 -19.40
N LEU A 35 22.64 28.66 -18.99
CA LEU A 35 21.86 28.06 -17.89
C LEU A 35 22.13 28.75 -16.54
N GLU A 36 23.35 29.25 -16.33
CA GLU A 36 23.71 30.02 -15.12
C GLU A 36 22.97 31.36 -15.08
N ALA A 37 22.89 32.06 -16.22
CA ALA A 37 22.15 33.31 -16.33
C ALA A 37 20.65 33.10 -16.07
N LEU A 38 20.06 32.04 -16.65
CA LEU A 38 18.68 31.63 -16.36
C LEU A 38 18.49 31.31 -14.87
N SER A 39 19.38 30.49 -14.30
CA SER A 39 19.29 30.06 -12.90
C SER A 39 19.40 31.23 -11.92
N ALA A 40 20.28 32.20 -12.19
CA ALA A 40 20.44 33.41 -11.37
C ALA A 40 19.21 34.32 -11.44
N ASN A 41 18.44 34.27 -12.53
CA ASN A 41 17.20 35.05 -12.65
C ASN A 41 16.01 34.38 -11.95
N VAL A 42 16.01 33.04 -11.86
CA VAL A 42 14.92 32.25 -11.28
C VAL A 42 15.10 31.99 -9.78
N ILE A 43 16.33 31.70 -9.33
CA ILE A 43 16.62 31.28 -7.96
C ILE A 43 17.14 32.49 -7.16
N PRO A 44 16.46 32.92 -6.08
CA PRO A 44 16.94 34.01 -5.24
C PRO A 44 18.31 33.73 -4.62
N ASP A 45 19.20 34.72 -4.65
CA ASP A 45 20.55 34.60 -4.10
C ASP A 45 20.57 34.25 -2.60
N SER A 46 19.55 34.65 -1.84
CA SER A 46 19.42 34.35 -0.41
C SER A 46 19.33 32.86 -0.08
N ILE A 47 18.96 32.02 -1.05
CA ILE A 47 18.88 30.56 -0.91
C ILE A 47 19.82 29.81 -1.85
N LYS A 48 20.53 30.52 -2.73
CA LYS A 48 21.48 29.94 -3.68
C LYS A 48 22.70 29.40 -2.95
N GLY A 49 23.21 28.23 -3.34
CA GLY A 49 24.39 27.63 -2.72
C GLY A 49 24.14 27.01 -1.33
N THR A 50 22.88 26.89 -0.90
CA THR A 50 22.50 26.20 0.34
C THR A 50 22.58 24.67 0.24
N SER A 51 23.07 24.14 -0.89
CA SER A 51 23.28 22.70 -1.04
C SER A 51 24.33 22.21 -0.05
N VAL A 52 23.92 21.26 0.79
CA VAL A 52 24.80 20.57 1.75
C VAL A 52 25.50 19.35 1.13
N LEU A 53 25.17 19.02 -0.12
CA LEU A 53 25.76 17.89 -0.84
C LEU A 53 27.00 18.35 -1.60
N GLY A 54 28.13 17.69 -1.33
CA GLY A 54 29.32 17.80 -2.18
C GLY A 54 29.03 17.23 -3.57
N LEU A 55 29.55 17.89 -4.60
CA LEU A 55 29.49 17.39 -5.97
C LEU A 55 30.73 16.53 -6.19
N GLU A 56 30.59 15.22 -5.97
CA GLU A 56 31.57 14.24 -6.45
C GLU A 56 31.23 13.84 -7.88
N ASP A 57 32.24 13.39 -8.63
CA ASP A 57 32.01 12.83 -9.96
C ASP A 57 31.12 11.58 -9.86
N GLY A 58 30.09 11.53 -10.69
CA GLY A 58 29.21 10.37 -10.79
C GLY A 58 29.92 9.15 -11.37
N LEU A 59 29.53 7.97 -10.90
CA LEU A 59 29.94 6.69 -11.49
C LEU A 59 29.30 6.46 -12.86
N SER A 60 29.93 5.62 -13.68
CA SER A 60 29.28 5.06 -14.86
C SER A 60 28.12 4.12 -14.46
N GLU A 61 27.20 3.84 -15.39
CA GLU A 61 26.10 2.88 -15.14
C GLU A 61 26.64 1.49 -14.74
N ALA A 62 27.70 1.04 -15.41
CA ALA A 62 28.31 -0.27 -15.17
C ALA A 62 28.98 -0.34 -13.80
N ASP A 63 29.71 0.70 -13.41
CA ASP A 63 30.39 0.76 -12.11
C ASP A 63 29.39 0.88 -10.96
N ALA A 64 28.30 1.65 -11.15
CA ALA A 64 27.22 1.74 -10.18
C ALA A 64 26.54 0.38 -9.95
N LEU A 65 26.28 -0.38 -11.03
CA LEU A 65 25.73 -1.74 -10.94
C LEU A 65 26.71 -2.73 -10.27
N ALA A 66 28.00 -2.63 -10.56
CA ALA A 66 29.01 -3.46 -9.90
C ALA A 66 29.11 -3.14 -8.40
N LEU A 67 29.09 -1.86 -8.04
CA LEU A 67 29.12 -1.40 -6.65
C LEU A 67 27.88 -1.86 -5.88
N ILE A 68 26.68 -1.65 -6.40
CA ILE A 68 25.46 -2.06 -5.71
C ILE A 68 25.38 -3.59 -5.57
N LYS A 69 25.90 -4.34 -6.55
CA LYS A 69 26.03 -5.80 -6.46
C LYS A 69 27.02 -6.23 -5.37
N SER A 70 28.15 -5.54 -5.24
CA SER A 70 29.12 -5.77 -4.16
C SER A 70 28.51 -5.51 -2.77
N ILE A 71 27.74 -4.44 -2.63
CA ILE A 71 27.01 -4.13 -1.40
C ILE A 71 25.96 -5.20 -1.12
N ALA A 72 25.13 -5.54 -2.11
CA ALA A 72 24.09 -6.56 -1.98
C ALA A 72 24.66 -7.95 -1.64
N GLY A 73 25.86 -8.28 -2.12
CA GLY A 73 26.57 -9.51 -1.79
C GLY A 73 26.98 -9.66 -0.33
N LYS A 74 26.89 -8.59 0.47
CA LYS A 74 27.10 -8.64 1.93
C LYS A 74 25.85 -9.14 2.69
N ASN A 75 24.69 -9.15 2.05
CA ASN A 75 23.46 -9.65 2.66
C ASN A 75 23.51 -11.18 2.79
N GLN A 76 23.00 -11.70 3.90
CA GLN A 76 22.88 -13.14 4.12
C GLN A 76 21.43 -13.57 3.89
N LEU A 77 21.22 -14.47 2.92
CA LEU A 77 19.89 -14.98 2.58
C LEU A 77 19.54 -16.18 3.47
N PHE A 78 18.68 -15.95 4.45
CA PHE A 78 18.13 -17.01 5.31
C PHE A 78 16.77 -17.48 4.83
N LYS A 79 16.43 -18.73 5.14
CA LYS A 79 15.02 -19.15 5.20
C LYS A 79 14.43 -18.54 6.48
N THR A 80 13.60 -17.52 6.32
CA THR A 80 12.99 -16.83 7.46
C THR A 80 11.58 -17.39 7.74
N TYR A 81 11.35 -17.76 8.99
CA TYR A 81 10.05 -18.16 9.52
C TYR A 81 9.62 -17.22 10.68
N ILE A 82 10.13 -15.98 10.68
CA ILE A 82 9.81 -14.98 11.71
C ILE A 82 8.31 -14.67 11.74
N GLY A 83 7.64 -14.71 10.57
CA GLY A 83 6.22 -14.38 10.45
C GLY A 83 5.98 -12.88 10.64
N GLN A 84 5.09 -12.53 11.56
CA GLN A 84 4.76 -11.14 11.89
C GLN A 84 4.33 -10.29 10.68
N GLY A 85 3.50 -10.86 9.80
CA GLY A 85 2.95 -10.17 8.63
C GLY A 85 3.80 -10.27 7.36
N TYR A 86 4.98 -10.88 7.43
CA TYR A 86 5.87 -11.09 6.29
C TYR A 86 6.18 -12.57 6.09
N TYR A 87 5.79 -13.10 4.93
CA TYR A 87 5.89 -14.53 4.65
C TYR A 87 6.59 -14.76 3.31
N GLY A 88 7.52 -15.71 3.28
CA GLY A 88 8.17 -16.11 2.04
C GLY A 88 7.13 -16.52 0.99
N THR A 89 7.33 -16.09 -0.26
CA THR A 89 6.44 -16.40 -1.38
C THR A 89 7.25 -16.54 -2.67
N HIS A 90 6.67 -17.24 -3.65
CA HIS A 90 7.25 -17.38 -4.98
C HIS A 90 6.56 -16.42 -5.94
N THR A 91 7.28 -15.42 -6.44
CA THR A 91 6.79 -14.59 -7.54
C THR A 91 6.81 -15.40 -8.83
N PRO A 92 5.65 -15.65 -9.50
CA PRO A 92 5.64 -16.37 -10.76
C PRO A 92 6.49 -15.65 -11.81
N SER A 93 7.39 -16.37 -12.48
CA SER A 93 8.33 -15.78 -13.45
C SER A 93 7.66 -14.95 -14.56
N PRO A 94 6.47 -15.33 -15.09
CA PRO A 94 5.77 -14.47 -16.04
C PRO A 94 5.35 -13.11 -15.46
N ILE A 95 5.00 -13.04 -14.17
CA ILE A 95 4.63 -11.80 -13.49
C ILE A 95 5.88 -10.96 -13.20
N LEU A 96 6.95 -11.59 -12.69
CA LEU A 96 8.23 -10.93 -12.47
C LEU A 96 8.71 -10.22 -13.74
N ARG A 97 8.83 -10.97 -14.84
CA ARG A 97 9.41 -10.47 -16.08
C ARG A 97 8.52 -9.49 -16.84
N ASN A 98 7.21 -9.78 -16.94
CA ASN A 98 6.32 -9.03 -17.84
C ASN A 98 5.53 -7.92 -17.13
N LEU A 99 5.62 -7.80 -15.81
CA LEU A 99 4.99 -6.75 -15.02
C LEU A 99 6.01 -5.99 -14.17
N LEU A 100 6.70 -6.66 -13.24
CA LEU A 100 7.61 -5.96 -12.31
C LEU A 100 8.85 -5.39 -13.04
N GLU A 101 9.44 -6.15 -13.96
CA GLU A 101 10.59 -5.74 -14.77
C GLU A 101 10.20 -5.06 -16.09
N ASN A 102 8.93 -4.69 -16.26
CA ASN A 102 8.42 -4.10 -17.50
C ASN A 102 8.11 -2.60 -17.36
N PRO A 103 8.85 -1.69 -18.03
CA PRO A 103 8.63 -0.25 -17.93
C PRO A 103 7.24 0.19 -18.36
N ALA A 104 6.55 -0.56 -19.22
CA ALA A 104 5.17 -0.24 -19.61
C ALA A 104 4.19 -0.30 -18.42
N TRP A 105 4.54 -1.02 -17.34
CA TRP A 105 3.73 -1.14 -16.13
C TRP A 105 4.18 -0.20 -14.99
N TYR A 106 5.48 0.07 -14.84
CA TYR A 106 5.99 0.83 -13.69
C TYR A 106 6.31 2.31 -13.97
N THR A 107 6.34 2.76 -15.22
CA THR A 107 6.66 4.17 -15.55
C THR A 107 5.46 5.10 -15.49
N ALA A 108 4.25 4.59 -15.74
CA ALA A 108 3.03 5.39 -15.65
C ALA A 108 2.70 5.71 -14.18
N TYR A 109 2.03 6.86 -13.97
CA TYR A 109 1.58 7.27 -12.64
C TYR A 109 0.08 6.97 -12.42
N THR A 110 -0.50 7.64 -11.43
CA THR A 110 -1.93 7.55 -11.08
C THR A 110 -2.81 7.64 -12.34
N PRO A 111 -3.83 6.78 -12.50
CA PRO A 111 -4.73 6.79 -13.67
C PRO A 111 -5.75 7.95 -13.65
N TYR A 112 -5.25 9.19 -13.63
CA TYR A 112 -6.07 10.40 -13.70
C TYR A 112 -6.78 10.55 -15.05
N GLN A 113 -6.18 10.05 -16.12
CA GLN A 113 -6.73 10.03 -17.49
C GLN A 113 -7.25 8.61 -17.79
N PRO A 114 -8.50 8.27 -17.46
CA PRO A 114 -8.99 6.90 -17.48
C PRO A 114 -8.94 6.26 -18.87
N GLU A 115 -9.19 7.02 -19.94
CA GLU A 115 -9.28 6.55 -21.32
C GLU A 115 -7.98 5.88 -21.81
N ILE A 116 -6.83 6.35 -21.32
CA ILE A 116 -5.50 5.81 -21.63
C ILE A 116 -4.92 4.98 -20.47
N SER A 117 -5.78 4.55 -19.54
CA SER A 117 -5.38 3.89 -18.30
C SER A 117 -6.19 2.64 -17.96
N GLN A 118 -7.03 2.17 -18.88
CA GLN A 118 -7.95 1.05 -18.62
C GLN A 118 -7.25 -0.22 -18.15
N GLY A 119 -6.10 -0.61 -18.72
CA GLY A 119 -5.42 -1.85 -18.34
C GLY A 119 -5.02 -1.92 -16.84
N ARG A 120 -4.43 -0.85 -16.29
CA ARG A 120 -4.10 -0.81 -14.86
C ARG A 120 -5.31 -0.56 -13.96
N LEU A 121 -6.35 0.12 -14.47
CA LEU A 121 -7.62 0.25 -13.75
C LEU A 121 -8.32 -1.11 -13.62
N GLU A 122 -8.24 -1.96 -14.64
CA GLU A 122 -8.80 -3.31 -14.61
C GLU A 122 -8.02 -4.21 -13.66
N ALA A 123 -6.69 -4.16 -13.68
CA ALA A 123 -5.86 -4.89 -12.71
C ALA A 123 -6.13 -4.49 -11.25
N LEU A 124 -6.42 -3.20 -11.00
CA LEU A 124 -6.85 -2.70 -9.69
C LEU A 124 -8.29 -3.09 -9.35
N LEU A 125 -9.20 -3.14 -10.31
CA LEU A 125 -10.55 -3.68 -10.08
C LEU A 125 -10.48 -5.16 -9.72
N ASN A 126 -9.63 -5.94 -10.38
CA ASN A 126 -9.36 -7.34 -10.04
C ASN A 126 -8.80 -7.47 -8.62
N PHE A 127 -7.90 -6.57 -8.21
CA PHE A 127 -7.43 -6.51 -6.82
C PHE A 127 -8.58 -6.26 -5.86
N GLN A 128 -9.41 -5.25 -6.11
CA GLN A 128 -10.57 -4.96 -5.24
C GLN A 128 -11.52 -6.16 -5.14
N THR A 129 -11.84 -6.82 -6.26
CA THR A 129 -12.68 -8.01 -6.28
C THR A 129 -12.07 -9.15 -5.47
N LEU A 130 -10.77 -9.42 -5.66
CA LEU A 130 -10.04 -10.44 -4.88
C LEU A 130 -10.14 -10.18 -3.38
N ILE A 131 -9.95 -8.93 -2.95
CA ILE A 131 -10.05 -8.56 -1.55
C ILE A 131 -11.50 -8.73 -1.06
N SER A 132 -12.49 -8.25 -1.80
CA SER A 132 -13.90 -8.40 -1.44
C SER A 132 -14.28 -9.88 -1.28
N ASP A 133 -13.91 -10.74 -2.23
CA ASP A 133 -14.20 -12.17 -2.22
C ASP A 133 -13.56 -12.87 -1.01
N LEU A 134 -12.27 -12.62 -0.75
CA LEU A 134 -11.55 -13.29 0.35
C LEU A 134 -11.91 -12.74 1.72
N THR A 135 -12.32 -11.47 1.83
CA THR A 135 -12.68 -10.88 3.13
C THR A 135 -14.16 -11.03 3.48
N GLY A 136 -15.01 -11.43 2.52
CA GLY A 136 -16.45 -11.49 2.70
C GLY A 136 -17.11 -10.11 2.85
N LEU A 137 -16.41 -9.03 2.47
CA LEU A 137 -16.87 -7.65 2.57
C LEU A 137 -17.10 -7.05 1.18
N PRO A 138 -18.15 -6.26 0.98
CA PRO A 138 -18.63 -5.91 -0.37
C PRO A 138 -17.74 -4.94 -1.14
N ILE A 139 -16.93 -4.11 -0.48
CA ILE A 139 -16.10 -3.09 -1.15
C ILE A 139 -14.69 -3.06 -0.60
N ALA A 140 -13.70 -2.96 -1.49
CA ALA A 140 -12.30 -2.77 -1.13
C ALA A 140 -11.67 -1.63 -1.92
N ASN A 141 -10.68 -0.96 -1.34
CA ASN A 141 -9.95 0.12 -2.01
C ASN A 141 -8.83 -0.39 -2.94
N ALA A 142 -8.23 0.52 -3.69
CA ALA A 142 -7.12 0.25 -4.62
C ALA A 142 -5.74 0.33 -3.93
N SER A 143 -5.63 -0.29 -2.74
CA SER A 143 -4.47 -0.38 -1.83
C SER A 143 -4.23 0.78 -0.85
N LEU A 144 -3.54 0.43 0.24
CA LEU A 144 -2.86 1.31 1.20
C LEU A 144 -1.35 1.01 1.24
N LEU A 145 -0.62 1.65 2.15
CA LEU A 145 0.85 1.63 2.19
C LEU A 145 1.44 0.34 2.76
N ASP A 146 0.95 -0.11 3.90
CA ASP A 146 1.32 -1.34 4.62
C ASP A 146 0.22 -1.71 5.64
N GLU A 147 0.33 -2.88 6.28
CA GLU A 147 -0.70 -3.36 7.22
C GLU A 147 -0.87 -2.45 8.43
N ALA A 148 0.24 -1.95 8.98
CA ALA A 148 0.26 -1.14 10.19
C ALA A 148 -0.43 0.22 9.98
N THR A 149 -0.18 0.85 8.83
CA THR A 149 -0.88 2.08 8.42
C THR A 149 -2.34 1.80 8.05
N ALA A 150 -2.65 0.65 7.45
CA ALA A 150 -4.05 0.25 7.21
C ALA A 150 -4.84 0.07 8.52
N ALA A 151 -4.22 -0.46 9.56
CA ALA A 151 -4.82 -0.57 10.89
C ALA A 151 -5.10 0.82 11.51
N ALA A 152 -4.17 1.76 11.37
CA ALA A 152 -4.40 3.14 11.81
C ALA A 152 -5.51 3.84 11.02
N GLU A 153 -5.60 3.61 9.71
CA GLU A 153 -6.73 4.08 8.90
C GLU A 153 -8.05 3.46 9.36
N ALA A 154 -8.06 2.16 9.70
CA ALA A 154 -9.23 1.49 10.25
C ALA A 154 -9.68 2.09 11.58
N MET A 155 -8.76 2.41 12.49
CA MET A 155 -9.08 3.10 13.74
C MET A 155 -9.76 4.46 13.49
N THR A 156 -9.19 5.32 12.65
CA THR A 156 -9.80 6.64 12.38
C THR A 156 -11.12 6.52 11.60
N PHE A 157 -11.23 5.53 10.72
CA PHE A 157 -12.47 5.18 10.03
C PHE A 157 -13.56 4.73 11.02
N CYS A 158 -13.23 3.84 11.95
CA CYS A 158 -14.13 3.43 13.03
C CYS A 158 -14.54 4.63 13.88
N LYS A 159 -13.62 5.54 14.24
CA LYS A 159 -13.94 6.76 15.00
C LYS A 159 -14.96 7.65 14.28
N ARG A 160 -14.84 7.82 12.97
CA ARG A 160 -15.78 8.62 12.16
C ARG A 160 -17.18 8.00 12.13
N LEU A 161 -17.27 6.69 12.01
CA LEU A 161 -18.52 5.98 11.71
C LEU A 161 -19.23 5.39 12.94
N SER A 162 -18.49 5.09 14.01
CA SER A 162 -19.02 4.52 15.25
C SER A 162 -20.15 5.37 15.81
N LYS A 163 -21.18 4.72 16.35
CA LYS A 163 -22.31 5.38 17.00
C LYS A 163 -22.02 5.68 18.49
N ASN A 164 -20.99 5.05 19.07
CA ASN A 164 -20.48 5.38 20.40
C ASN A 164 -19.65 6.69 20.36
N LYS A 165 -20.31 7.82 20.10
CA LYS A 165 -19.66 9.13 19.87
C LYS A 165 -18.92 9.69 21.09
N GLY A 166 -19.34 9.31 22.30
CA GLY A 166 -18.72 9.77 23.55
C GLY A 166 -17.42 9.04 23.91
N SER A 167 -17.16 7.87 23.32
CA SER A 167 -15.94 7.11 23.58
C SER A 167 -14.73 7.72 22.86
N HIS A 168 -13.61 7.85 23.58
CA HIS A 168 -12.30 8.19 23.02
C HIS A 168 -11.33 6.99 23.00
N ALA A 169 -11.76 5.83 23.49
CA ALA A 169 -10.93 4.64 23.59
C ALA A 169 -11.14 3.70 22.39
N PHE A 170 -10.04 3.13 21.89
CA PHE A 170 -10.01 2.10 20.86
C PHE A 170 -9.33 0.87 21.44
N PHE A 171 -9.99 -0.28 21.38
CA PHE A 171 -9.39 -1.52 21.83
C PHE A 171 -8.48 -2.09 20.74
N ALA A 172 -7.31 -2.61 21.10
CA ALA A 172 -6.48 -3.38 20.20
C ALA A 172 -6.06 -4.67 20.87
N SER A 173 -6.29 -5.79 20.19
CA SER A 173 -5.86 -7.10 20.66
C SER A 173 -4.34 -7.12 20.85
N VAL A 174 -3.89 -7.67 21.97
CA VAL A 174 -2.47 -7.98 22.22
C VAL A 174 -1.90 -8.99 21.21
N HIS A 175 -2.78 -9.71 20.51
CA HIS A 175 -2.42 -10.68 19.48
C HIS A 175 -2.23 -10.07 18.09
N CYS A 176 -2.38 -8.74 17.92
CA CYS A 176 -1.90 -8.04 16.72
C CYS A 176 -0.38 -8.07 16.61
N HIS A 177 0.14 -7.86 15.39
CA HIS A 177 1.59 -7.75 15.20
C HIS A 177 2.17 -6.54 15.97
N PRO A 178 3.36 -6.66 16.60
CA PRO A 178 3.91 -5.58 17.42
C PRO A 178 4.05 -4.25 16.68
N GLN A 179 4.55 -4.28 15.43
CA GLN A 179 4.68 -3.08 14.60
C GLN A 179 3.33 -2.45 14.21
N THR A 180 2.27 -3.26 14.13
CA THR A 180 0.90 -2.78 13.90
C THR A 180 0.43 -1.97 15.11
N LEU A 181 0.68 -2.46 16.32
CA LEU A 181 0.33 -1.76 17.57
C LEU A 181 1.12 -0.45 17.74
N ASP A 182 2.41 -0.44 17.38
CA ASP A 182 3.25 0.75 17.50
C ASP A 182 2.80 1.88 16.56
N VAL A 183 2.50 1.57 15.29
CA VAL A 183 1.98 2.55 14.34
C VAL A 183 0.58 3.02 14.74
N LEU A 184 -0.26 2.10 15.23
CA LEU A 184 -1.60 2.43 15.73
C LEU A 184 -1.55 3.47 16.85
N ARG A 185 -0.71 3.24 17.87
CA ARG A 185 -0.48 4.17 18.98
C ARG A 185 0.08 5.52 18.50
N THR A 186 1.09 5.48 17.63
CA THR A 186 1.70 6.69 17.05
C THR A 186 0.67 7.55 16.31
N ARG A 187 -0.27 6.92 15.59
CA ARG A 187 -1.32 7.62 14.86
C ARG A 187 -2.47 8.09 15.77
N ALA A 188 -2.67 7.44 16.91
CA ALA A 188 -3.68 7.80 17.90
C ALA A 188 -3.28 9.03 18.73
N GLU A 189 -2.00 9.15 19.09
CA GLU A 189 -1.45 10.20 19.95
C GLU A 189 -1.85 11.63 19.53
N PRO A 190 -1.59 12.10 18.28
CA PRO A 190 -1.94 13.46 17.89
C PRO A 190 -3.46 13.71 17.77
N LEU A 191 -4.27 12.65 17.82
CA LEU A 191 -5.73 12.71 17.75
C LEU A 191 -6.39 12.63 19.14
N GLY A 192 -5.60 12.42 20.21
CA GLY A 192 -6.13 12.20 21.56
C GLY A 192 -7.01 10.96 21.66
N ILE A 193 -6.69 9.91 20.90
CA ILE A 193 -7.35 8.61 20.97
C ILE A 193 -6.59 7.73 21.97
N ASP A 194 -7.31 7.15 22.93
CA ASP A 194 -6.74 6.21 23.90
C ASP A 194 -6.73 4.79 23.31
N VAL A 195 -5.55 4.25 23.01
CA VAL A 195 -5.40 2.88 22.50
C VAL A 195 -5.15 1.94 23.66
N VAL A 196 -6.17 1.16 24.01
CA VAL A 196 -6.09 0.16 25.08
C VAL A 196 -5.72 -1.18 24.47
N VAL A 197 -4.50 -1.64 24.75
CA VAL A 197 -4.03 -2.97 24.34
C VAL A 197 -4.32 -3.98 25.42
N GLY A 198 -4.99 -5.07 25.09
CA GLY A 198 -5.33 -6.13 26.04
C GLY A 198 -5.64 -7.46 25.37
N ASP A 199 -5.81 -8.50 26.18
CA ASP A 199 -6.28 -9.80 25.71
C ASP A 199 -7.80 -9.75 25.51
N GLU A 200 -8.25 -9.90 24.27
CA GLU A 200 -9.66 -9.84 23.90
C GLU A 200 -10.51 -10.95 24.53
N ARG A 201 -9.88 -12.05 24.96
CA ARG A 201 -10.54 -13.17 25.63
C ARG A 201 -10.91 -12.84 27.07
N GLU A 202 -10.16 -11.91 27.68
CA GLU A 202 -10.39 -11.42 29.04
C GLU A 202 -11.22 -10.13 29.06
N LEU A 203 -11.57 -9.59 27.89
CA LEU A 203 -12.31 -8.34 27.76
C LEU A 203 -13.79 -8.51 28.13
N SER A 204 -14.13 -8.22 29.39
CA SER A 204 -15.50 -8.34 29.91
C SER A 204 -16.41 -7.17 29.56
N ASP A 205 -15.88 -5.95 29.50
CA ASP A 205 -16.64 -4.73 29.18
C ASP A 205 -16.10 -4.05 27.93
N VAL A 206 -16.94 -4.00 26.89
CA VAL A 206 -16.64 -3.38 25.59
C VAL A 206 -17.25 -1.97 25.45
N THR A 207 -18.08 -1.54 26.39
CA THR A 207 -18.80 -0.26 26.34
C THR A 207 -17.91 0.99 26.29
N PRO A 208 -16.67 0.99 26.85
CA PRO A 208 -15.79 2.15 26.76
C PRO A 208 -15.25 2.43 25.36
N PHE A 209 -15.35 1.49 24.41
CA PHE A 209 -14.64 1.59 23.12
C PHE A 209 -15.54 2.03 21.97
N PHE A 210 -15.01 2.85 21.06
CA PHE A 210 -15.70 3.19 19.80
C PHE A 210 -15.42 2.16 18.70
N GLY A 211 -14.40 1.32 18.87
CA GLY A 211 -14.08 0.23 17.98
C GLY A 211 -12.95 -0.65 18.50
N ALA A 212 -12.67 -1.71 17.76
CA ALA A 212 -11.64 -2.68 18.07
C ALA A 212 -10.79 -3.05 16.84
N LEU A 213 -9.53 -3.38 17.08
CA LEU A 213 -8.66 -4.06 16.12
C LEU A 213 -8.32 -5.47 16.64
N LEU A 214 -8.62 -6.48 15.81
CA LEU A 214 -8.30 -7.89 16.04
C LEU A 214 -7.35 -8.40 14.94
N GLN A 215 -6.65 -9.51 15.18
CA GLN A 215 -5.78 -10.17 14.19
C GLN A 215 -6.27 -11.58 13.89
N TYR A 216 -6.27 -11.99 12.62
CA TYR A 216 -6.82 -13.27 12.16
C TYR A 216 -6.07 -13.89 10.97
N PRO A 217 -5.22 -14.92 11.17
CA PRO A 217 -4.81 -15.50 12.45
C PRO A 217 -4.02 -14.52 13.32
N ALA A 218 -3.95 -14.78 14.61
CA ALA A 218 -3.18 -14.01 15.58
C ALA A 218 -1.67 -14.01 15.26
N SER A 219 -0.93 -13.05 15.82
CA SER A 219 0.52 -12.94 15.61
C SER A 219 1.33 -14.14 16.12
N ASN A 220 0.77 -14.93 17.03
CA ASN A 220 1.33 -16.19 17.52
C ASN A 220 0.85 -17.42 16.71
N GLY A 221 -0.02 -17.23 15.71
CA GLY A 221 -0.57 -18.28 14.85
C GLY A 221 -1.94 -18.81 15.28
N ASP A 222 -2.47 -18.40 16.43
CA ASP A 222 -3.77 -18.89 16.90
C ASP A 222 -4.92 -18.43 15.98
N VAL A 223 -5.94 -19.28 15.85
CA VAL A 223 -7.18 -18.98 15.13
C VAL A 223 -8.31 -18.92 16.15
N PHE A 224 -8.83 -17.72 16.38
CA PHE A 224 -9.92 -17.47 17.32
C PHE A 224 -11.26 -17.32 16.60
N ASP A 225 -12.35 -17.66 17.29
CA ASP A 225 -13.71 -17.37 16.83
C ASP A 225 -14.18 -16.04 17.43
N TYR A 226 -14.26 -15.01 16.59
CA TYR A 226 -14.59 -13.65 17.03
C TYR A 226 -16.08 -13.29 16.91
N ARG A 227 -16.97 -14.25 16.62
CA ARG A 227 -18.42 -13.98 16.45
C ARG A 227 -19.04 -13.29 17.66
N ASP A 228 -18.90 -13.90 18.84
CA ASP A 228 -19.44 -13.34 20.10
C ASP A 228 -18.84 -11.95 20.40
N LEU A 229 -17.51 -11.82 20.30
CA LEU A 229 -16.83 -10.56 20.57
C LEU A 229 -17.33 -9.44 19.64
N THR A 230 -17.54 -9.76 18.37
CA THR A 230 -18.06 -8.80 17.38
C THR A 230 -19.48 -8.37 17.70
N GLU A 231 -20.35 -9.31 18.07
CA GLU A 231 -21.72 -9.01 18.51
C GLU A 231 -21.73 -8.10 19.75
N ARG A 232 -20.84 -8.33 20.72
CA ARG A 232 -20.70 -7.48 21.91
C ARG A 232 -20.29 -6.05 21.55
N PHE A 233 -19.29 -5.86 20.68
CA PHE A 233 -18.91 -4.51 20.23
C PHE A 233 -20.05 -3.81 19.48
N HIS A 234 -20.79 -4.52 18.64
CA HIS A 234 -21.95 -3.96 17.94
C HIS A 234 -23.08 -3.56 18.90
N ALA A 235 -23.35 -4.37 19.93
CA ALA A 235 -24.31 -4.03 20.98
C ALA A 235 -23.89 -2.76 21.75
N ALA A 236 -22.59 -2.52 21.88
CA ALA A 236 -22.01 -1.28 22.43
C ALA A 236 -21.89 -0.13 21.40
N ASN A 237 -22.51 -0.23 20.22
CA ASN A 237 -22.48 0.77 19.16
C ASN A 237 -21.06 1.08 18.62
N ALA A 238 -20.13 0.13 18.77
CA ALA A 238 -18.76 0.18 18.27
C ALA A 238 -18.60 -0.59 16.95
N LEU A 239 -17.46 -0.44 16.29
CA LEU A 239 -17.13 -1.13 15.03
C LEU A 239 -15.89 -2.02 15.19
N VAL A 240 -15.86 -3.16 14.49
CA VAL A 240 -14.75 -4.13 14.56
C VAL A 240 -13.95 -4.15 13.27
N ALA A 241 -12.65 -3.90 13.38
CA ALA A 241 -11.67 -4.06 12.31
C ALA A 241 -10.83 -5.32 12.55
N VAL A 242 -10.57 -6.08 11.49
CA VAL A 242 -9.77 -7.31 11.56
C VAL A 242 -8.60 -7.24 10.58
N ALA A 243 -7.38 -7.32 11.11
CA ALA A 243 -6.18 -7.55 10.31
C ALA A 243 -6.11 -9.04 9.95
N ALA A 244 -6.25 -9.39 8.67
CA ALA A 244 -6.35 -10.77 8.23
C ALA A 244 -5.36 -11.15 7.12
N ASP A 245 -4.95 -12.43 7.11
CA ASP A 245 -4.03 -12.95 6.10
C ASP A 245 -4.81 -13.54 4.92
N LEU A 246 -4.65 -12.96 3.71
CA LEU A 246 -5.40 -13.39 2.53
C LEU A 246 -5.20 -14.85 2.13
N LEU A 247 -4.02 -15.44 2.38
CA LEU A 247 -3.83 -16.86 2.07
C LEU A 247 -4.58 -17.73 3.08
N ALA A 248 -4.57 -17.37 4.36
CA ALA A 248 -5.33 -18.06 5.39
C ALA A 248 -6.85 -18.01 5.10
N LEU A 249 -7.35 -16.87 4.60
CA LEU A 249 -8.76 -16.71 4.23
C LEU A 249 -9.22 -17.58 3.04
N THR A 250 -8.31 -18.27 2.34
CA THR A 250 -8.69 -19.25 1.32
C THR A 250 -9.19 -20.59 1.91
N VAL A 251 -9.00 -20.79 3.21
CA VAL A 251 -9.42 -22.01 3.96
C VAL A 251 -10.13 -21.70 5.29
N LEU A 252 -10.08 -20.46 5.77
CA LEU A 252 -10.75 -20.00 6.99
C LEU A 252 -12.03 -19.23 6.67
N THR A 253 -12.98 -19.21 7.61
CA THR A 253 -14.15 -18.33 7.55
C THR A 253 -13.70 -16.87 7.50
N PRO A 254 -14.13 -16.09 6.49
CA PRO A 254 -13.65 -14.73 6.31
C PRO A 254 -14.29 -13.72 7.29
N PRO A 255 -13.63 -12.57 7.56
CA PRO A 255 -14.12 -11.58 8.53
C PRO A 255 -15.55 -11.09 8.32
N GLY A 256 -15.98 -10.91 7.07
CA GLY A 256 -17.34 -10.47 6.77
C GLY A 256 -18.42 -11.46 7.24
N GLU A 257 -18.12 -12.77 7.29
CA GLU A 257 -19.07 -13.81 7.71
C GLU A 257 -19.25 -13.88 9.23
N PHE A 258 -18.25 -13.46 10.01
CA PHE A 258 -18.35 -13.35 11.47
C PHE A 258 -18.63 -11.91 11.97
N GLY A 259 -19.02 -11.02 11.05
CA GLY A 259 -19.60 -9.73 11.38
C GLY A 259 -18.63 -8.54 11.39
N ALA A 260 -17.36 -8.70 11.00
CA ALA A 260 -16.42 -7.59 10.96
C ALA A 260 -16.95 -6.42 10.11
N ASP A 261 -16.65 -5.19 10.50
CA ASP A 261 -17.01 -3.97 9.75
C ASP A 261 -15.93 -3.59 8.74
N VAL A 262 -14.68 -3.92 9.07
CA VAL A 262 -13.49 -3.62 8.28
C VAL A 262 -12.57 -4.84 8.29
N ALA A 263 -12.01 -5.19 7.13
CA ALA A 263 -10.88 -6.11 7.02
C ALA A 263 -9.69 -5.38 6.39
N ILE A 264 -8.51 -5.50 7.01
CA ILE A 264 -7.24 -4.95 6.53
C ILE A 264 -6.18 -6.02 6.54
N GLY A 265 -5.03 -5.77 5.91
CA GLY A 265 -3.91 -6.71 5.92
C GLY A 265 -2.95 -6.45 4.78
N SER A 266 -1.90 -7.27 4.69
CA SER A 266 -0.94 -7.23 3.59
C SER A 266 -1.29 -8.23 2.48
N ALA A 267 -1.20 -7.80 1.22
CA ALA A 267 -1.26 -8.70 0.07
C ALA A 267 0.12 -9.26 -0.34
N GLN A 268 1.17 -9.05 0.48
CA GLN A 268 2.56 -9.39 0.15
C GLN A 268 2.74 -10.84 -0.30
N ARG A 269 2.18 -11.79 0.45
CA ARG A 269 2.41 -13.22 0.20
C ARG A 269 1.73 -13.75 -1.07
N PHE A 270 0.95 -12.91 -1.77
CA PHE A 270 0.47 -13.16 -3.11
C PHE A 270 1.50 -12.70 -4.15
N GLY A 271 2.66 -13.37 -4.12
CA GLY A 271 3.69 -13.25 -5.15
C GLY A 271 4.55 -11.99 -5.11
N VAL A 272 4.50 -11.17 -4.06
CA VAL A 272 5.40 -10.00 -3.93
C VAL A 272 6.61 -10.36 -3.06
N PRO A 273 7.86 -10.09 -3.48
CA PRO A 273 9.05 -10.40 -2.68
C PRO A 273 9.03 -9.75 -1.29
N LEU A 274 9.71 -10.36 -0.31
CA LEU A 274 9.82 -9.82 1.05
C LEU A 274 10.35 -8.37 1.09
N GLY A 275 11.26 -8.01 0.18
CA GLY A 275 11.72 -6.63 -0.01
C GLY A 275 12.38 -5.97 1.20
N PHE A 276 12.80 -6.75 2.21
CA PHE A 276 13.31 -6.24 3.48
C PHE A 276 12.38 -5.18 4.12
N GLY A 277 11.06 -5.38 3.96
CA GLY A 277 10.01 -4.51 4.50
C GLY A 277 9.01 -4.01 3.46
N GLY A 278 9.38 -3.94 2.18
CA GLY A 278 8.48 -3.47 1.13
C GLY A 278 9.13 -3.23 -0.22
N PRO A 279 8.38 -2.66 -1.19
CA PRO A 279 6.99 -2.22 -1.05
C PRO A 279 5.98 -3.37 -1.16
N HIS A 280 4.85 -3.28 -0.44
CA HIS A 280 3.74 -4.25 -0.49
C HIS A 280 2.40 -3.51 -0.47
N ALA A 281 1.43 -3.96 -1.26
CA ALA A 281 0.09 -3.40 -1.17
C ALA A 281 -0.64 -3.94 0.07
N ALA A 282 -0.98 -3.04 0.99
CA ALA A 282 -2.00 -3.35 1.99
C ALA A 282 -3.39 -3.21 1.39
N TYR A 283 -4.34 -3.96 1.90
CA TYR A 283 -5.74 -3.86 1.51
C TYR A 283 -6.60 -3.25 2.62
N PHE A 284 -7.72 -2.67 2.21
CA PHE A 284 -8.76 -2.18 3.11
C PHE A 284 -10.12 -2.50 2.51
N SER A 285 -10.92 -3.30 3.21
CA SER A 285 -12.26 -3.74 2.81
C SER A 285 -13.29 -3.39 3.87
N THR A 286 -14.52 -3.05 3.49
CA THR A 286 -15.57 -2.64 4.44
C THR A 286 -16.98 -2.82 3.85
N LYS A 287 -18.01 -2.46 4.62
CA LYS A 287 -19.43 -2.50 4.22
C LYS A 287 -19.75 -1.39 3.19
N ASP A 288 -20.65 -1.67 2.24
CA ASP A 288 -21.02 -0.69 1.19
C ASP A 288 -21.54 0.63 1.76
N ALA A 289 -22.27 0.57 2.88
CA ALA A 289 -22.80 1.74 3.60
C ALA A 289 -21.71 2.74 4.01
N PHE A 290 -20.46 2.31 4.15
CA PHE A 290 -19.35 3.12 4.63
C PHE A 290 -18.41 3.63 3.51
N LYS A 291 -18.75 3.38 2.24
CA LYS A 291 -17.91 3.73 1.08
C LYS A 291 -17.49 5.20 0.97
N ARG A 292 -18.27 6.10 1.57
CA ARG A 292 -18.00 7.55 1.59
C ARG A 292 -16.85 7.94 2.52
N ASP A 293 -16.47 7.07 3.46
CA ASP A 293 -15.41 7.31 4.43
C ASP A 293 -14.15 6.48 4.17
N MET A 294 -14.18 5.63 3.14
CA MET A 294 -13.08 4.75 2.77
C MET A 294 -11.81 5.55 2.44
N PRO A 295 -10.64 5.17 2.99
CA PRO A 295 -9.37 5.82 2.67
C PRO A 295 -8.85 5.40 1.29
N GLY A 296 -8.14 6.33 0.65
CA GLY A 296 -7.47 6.07 -0.63
C GLY A 296 -8.40 5.94 -1.84
N ARG A 297 -7.81 5.47 -2.93
CA ARG A 297 -8.45 5.39 -4.25
C ARG A 297 -9.39 4.19 -4.32
N LEU A 298 -10.42 4.31 -5.15
CA LEU A 298 -11.35 3.22 -5.46
C LEU A 298 -11.61 3.24 -6.97
N VAL A 299 -11.41 2.12 -7.66
CA VAL A 299 -11.83 1.93 -9.05
C VAL A 299 -13.32 1.57 -9.07
N GLY A 300 -14.07 2.22 -9.96
CA GLY A 300 -15.47 1.91 -10.21
C GLY A 300 -15.73 1.71 -11.70
N VAL A 301 -16.72 0.87 -11.99
CA VAL A 301 -17.28 0.70 -13.34
C VAL A 301 -18.20 1.88 -13.63
N SER A 302 -18.08 2.41 -14.84
CA SER A 302 -18.89 3.50 -15.39
C SER A 302 -19.19 3.19 -16.86
N VAL A 303 -19.66 4.19 -17.60
CA VAL A 303 -19.92 4.09 -19.03
C VAL A 303 -19.23 5.22 -19.78
N ASP A 304 -18.72 4.93 -20.98
CA ASP A 304 -18.15 5.93 -21.87
C ASP A 304 -19.23 6.67 -22.69
N ARG A 305 -18.82 7.61 -23.54
CA ARG A 305 -19.73 8.38 -24.42
C ARG A 305 -20.50 7.52 -25.44
N PHE A 306 -20.08 6.28 -25.68
CA PHE A 306 -20.72 5.34 -26.59
C PHE A 306 -21.58 4.31 -25.84
N GLY A 307 -21.75 4.47 -24.52
CA GLY A 307 -22.51 3.55 -23.67
C GLY A 307 -21.78 2.25 -23.33
N LYS A 308 -20.47 2.14 -23.61
CA LYS A 308 -19.68 0.94 -23.29
C LYS A 308 -19.19 0.99 -21.84
N PRO A 309 -19.13 -0.15 -21.12
CA PRO A 309 -18.50 -0.20 -19.81
C PRO A 309 -17.05 0.31 -19.85
N ALA A 310 -16.69 1.19 -18.92
CA ALA A 310 -15.36 1.75 -18.78
C ALA A 310 -15.02 1.98 -17.32
N LEU A 311 -13.74 1.88 -16.96
CA LEU A 311 -13.27 2.01 -15.58
C LEU A 311 -12.76 3.41 -15.30
N ARG A 312 -12.93 3.90 -14.08
CA ARG A 312 -12.33 5.14 -13.59
C ARG A 312 -12.13 5.13 -12.10
N LEU A 313 -11.35 6.08 -11.58
CA LEU A 313 -11.36 6.38 -10.15
C LEU A 313 -12.72 6.98 -9.76
N ALA A 314 -13.33 6.41 -8.71
CA ALA A 314 -14.67 6.71 -8.22
C ALA A 314 -14.63 7.42 -6.86
N MET A 315 -15.62 8.27 -6.62
CA MET A 315 -15.78 9.03 -5.36
C MET A 315 -14.52 9.80 -4.95
N GLN A 316 -13.84 10.43 -5.91
CA GLN A 316 -12.57 11.12 -5.68
C GLN A 316 -12.69 12.31 -4.72
N THR A 317 -13.89 12.81 -4.45
CA THR A 317 -14.14 13.85 -3.45
C THR A 317 -13.73 13.45 -2.04
N ARG A 318 -13.49 12.16 -1.76
CA ARG A 318 -12.92 11.66 -0.49
C ARG A 318 -11.43 11.97 -0.32
N GLU A 319 -10.72 12.21 -1.41
CA GLU A 319 -9.26 12.24 -1.48
C GLU A 319 -8.69 13.66 -1.26
N GLN A 320 -7.43 13.71 -0.82
CA GLN A 320 -6.73 14.95 -0.44
C GLN A 320 -6.70 16.04 -1.52
N HIS A 321 -6.66 15.67 -2.81
CA HIS A 321 -6.54 16.64 -3.90
C HIS A 321 -7.83 17.45 -4.13
N ILE A 322 -8.97 16.99 -3.61
CA ILE A 322 -10.24 17.71 -3.63
C ILE A 322 -10.56 18.26 -2.24
N ARG A 323 -10.47 17.42 -1.20
CA ARG A 323 -10.96 17.76 0.14
C ARG A 323 -9.91 18.27 1.11
N ARG A 324 -8.62 18.20 0.76
CA ARG A 324 -7.49 18.69 1.56
C ARG A 324 -7.58 18.18 3.00
N GLU A 325 -7.62 19.06 3.99
CA GLU A 325 -7.72 18.72 5.42
C GLU A 325 -9.02 17.98 5.81
N LYS A 326 -10.07 18.04 4.98
CA LYS A 326 -11.34 17.33 5.19
C LYS A 326 -11.39 15.96 4.49
N ALA A 327 -10.28 15.54 3.87
CA ALA A 327 -10.20 14.25 3.22
C ALA A 327 -10.28 13.11 4.24
N THR A 328 -10.60 11.92 3.74
CA THR A 328 -10.70 10.71 4.57
C THR A 328 -9.34 10.23 5.10
N SER A 329 -8.26 10.58 4.40
CA SER A 329 -6.86 10.27 4.69
C SER A 329 -5.95 11.23 3.92
N ASN A 330 -4.69 11.35 4.35
CA ASN A 330 -3.65 12.10 3.65
C ASN A 330 -2.97 11.30 2.51
N ILE A 331 -3.31 10.01 2.33
CA ILE A 331 -2.70 9.16 1.31
C ILE A 331 -2.88 9.73 -0.11
N CYS A 332 -1.83 9.63 -0.93
CA CYS A 332 -1.83 10.07 -2.32
C CYS A 332 -1.19 9.01 -3.24
N THR A 333 0.14 8.87 -3.16
CA THR A 333 0.84 7.70 -3.67
C THR A 333 0.50 6.52 -2.77
N ALA A 334 0.13 5.40 -3.38
CA ALA A 334 -0.13 4.12 -2.72
C ALA A 334 0.69 3.02 -3.42
N GLN A 335 0.26 1.77 -3.37
CA GLN A 335 1.05 0.61 -3.78
C GLN A 335 0.48 -0.07 -5.03
N VAL A 336 0.10 0.72 -6.04
CA VAL A 336 -0.61 0.26 -7.25
C VAL A 336 0.13 -0.87 -7.98
N LEU A 337 1.44 -0.75 -8.18
CA LEU A 337 2.22 -1.78 -8.90
C LEU A 337 2.14 -3.13 -8.17
N LEU A 338 2.19 -3.11 -6.83
CA LEU A 338 2.20 -4.31 -6.02
C LEU A 338 0.80 -4.90 -5.85
N ALA A 339 -0.24 -4.05 -5.82
CA ALA A 339 -1.64 -4.49 -5.89
C ALA A 339 -1.91 -5.21 -7.22
N ASN A 340 -1.35 -4.72 -8.33
CA ASN A 340 -1.43 -5.39 -9.64
C ASN A 340 -0.67 -6.72 -9.65
N ILE A 341 0.49 -6.83 -8.99
CA ILE A 341 1.20 -8.11 -8.85
C ILE A 341 0.35 -9.11 -8.07
N ALA A 342 -0.22 -8.70 -6.93
CA ALA A 342 -1.06 -9.56 -6.10
C ALA A 342 -2.35 -9.99 -6.82
N SER A 343 -2.97 -9.10 -7.61
CA SER A 343 -4.14 -9.47 -8.42
C SER A 343 -3.76 -10.43 -9.54
N MET A 344 -2.65 -10.21 -10.23
CA MET A 344 -2.16 -11.14 -11.27
C MET A 344 -1.73 -12.49 -10.70
N TYR A 345 -1.22 -12.53 -9.47
CA TYR A 345 -0.93 -13.78 -8.76
C TYR A 345 -2.22 -14.59 -8.54
N ALA A 346 -3.29 -13.93 -8.07
CA ALA A 346 -4.58 -14.58 -7.90
C ALA A 346 -5.19 -15.02 -9.24
N VAL A 347 -5.07 -14.22 -10.31
CA VAL A 347 -5.51 -14.61 -11.66
C VAL A 347 -4.73 -15.84 -12.16
N TYR A 348 -3.42 -15.87 -11.94
CA TYR A 348 -2.55 -16.96 -12.39
C TYR A 348 -2.86 -18.29 -11.70
N HIS A 349 -3.14 -18.27 -10.41
CA HIS A 349 -3.42 -19.47 -9.63
C HIS A 349 -4.90 -19.88 -9.62
N GLY A 350 -5.81 -18.90 -9.70
CA GLY A 350 -7.24 -19.10 -9.46
C GLY A 350 -7.54 -19.56 -8.02
N PRO A 351 -8.83 -19.68 -7.66
CA PRO A 351 -9.24 -20.06 -6.30
C PRO A 351 -8.69 -21.43 -5.89
N LYS A 352 -8.74 -22.42 -6.80
CA LYS A 352 -8.22 -23.78 -6.53
C LYS A 352 -6.71 -23.77 -6.24
N GLY A 353 -5.92 -23.02 -7.01
CA GLY A 353 -4.48 -22.95 -6.81
C GLY A 353 -4.12 -22.24 -5.51
N LEU A 354 -4.82 -21.15 -5.17
CA LEU A 354 -4.64 -20.46 -3.90
C LEU A 354 -4.97 -21.36 -2.70
N THR A 355 -6.11 -22.05 -2.72
CA THR A 355 -6.48 -23.01 -1.67
C THR A 355 -5.47 -24.17 -1.56
N GLN A 356 -4.96 -24.70 -2.67
CA GLN A 356 -3.92 -25.74 -2.64
C GLN A 356 -2.63 -25.24 -1.98
N ILE A 357 -2.22 -24.00 -2.27
CA ILE A 357 -1.05 -23.38 -1.62
C ILE A 357 -1.29 -23.25 -0.12
N ALA A 358 -2.46 -22.74 0.29
CA ALA A 358 -2.81 -22.58 1.70
C ALA A 358 -2.87 -23.93 2.45
N GLN A 359 -3.53 -24.94 1.88
CA GLN A 359 -3.60 -26.29 2.45
C GLN A 359 -2.23 -26.93 2.58
N ARG A 360 -1.35 -26.76 1.57
CA ARG A 360 0.03 -27.24 1.65
C ARG A 360 0.80 -26.56 2.78
N VAL A 361 0.69 -25.24 2.91
CA VAL A 361 1.35 -24.49 3.99
C VAL A 361 0.82 -24.98 5.34
N HIS A 362 -0.50 -25.05 5.50
CA HIS A 362 -1.13 -25.49 6.74
C HIS A 362 -0.72 -26.91 7.14
N HIS A 363 -0.67 -27.85 6.21
CA HIS A 363 -0.24 -29.23 6.49
C HIS A 363 1.22 -29.35 6.93
N LEU A 364 2.07 -28.39 6.56
CA LEU A 364 3.48 -28.35 6.97
C LEU A 364 3.71 -27.60 8.28
N THR A 365 2.69 -26.90 8.79
CA THR A 365 2.70 -26.23 10.10
C THR A 365 2.28 -27.25 11.16
N ALA A 366 3.25 -27.89 11.81
CA ALA A 366 3.04 -28.85 12.91
C ALA A 366 3.56 -28.30 14.23
#